data_AF-A0A533VGW6-F1
#
_entry.id   AF-A0A533VGW6-F1
#
_cell.length_a   1.000
_cell.length_b   1.000
_cell.length_c   1.000
_cell.angle_alpha   90.00
_cell.angle_beta   90.00
_cell.angle_gamma   90.00
#
_symmetry.space_group_name_H-M   'P 1'
#
loop_
_entity.id
_entity.type
_entity.pdbx_description
1 polymer ?
#
loop_
_entity_poly.entity_id
_entity_poly.type
_entity_poly.pdbx_seq_one_letter_code
_entity_poly.pdbx_strand_id
1 'polypeptide(L)'
;MMYQRWGDNRSYKTAFNAWEAYKAYRRGMTVYCNCPKTRCILNFPHEHLSPFDVDFGQRELYNCCIITDQTESAGLDSRTSSAARTREAGYFAGQAKKAGVEWWYDSLRHKRLDITVRQFSDWYIHHIRYPPLLKVWYDKDGKYHDWPPAQYVKLGVIHRDSTGSPKWWTYYRPFLEKLHKLYNTEVQIRPSNQAEPNIPLLHKALIAP
;
A
#
# COMPACT_ATOMS: atom_id res chain seq x y z
N MET A 1 7.82 -3.34 -14.77
CA MET A 1 6.76 -4.18 -14.18
C MET A 1 5.96 -3.39 -13.18
N MET A 2 4.66 -3.66 -13.09
CA MET A 2 3.74 -2.95 -12.20
C MET A 2 3.09 -3.88 -11.20
N TYR A 3 3.08 -3.45 -9.94
CA TYR A 3 2.65 -4.23 -8.80
C TYR A 3 1.63 -3.46 -7.98
N GLN A 4 0.42 -4.00 -7.86
CA GLN A 4 -0.62 -3.44 -7.02
C GLN A 4 -0.73 -4.19 -5.70
N ARG A 5 -0.58 -3.45 -4.60
CA ARG A 5 -0.91 -3.94 -3.25
C ARG A 5 -2.26 -3.41 -2.80
N TRP A 6 -3.07 -4.27 -2.21
CA TRP A 6 -4.34 -3.84 -1.60
C TRP A 6 -4.69 -4.67 -0.37
N GLY A 7 -5.61 -4.16 0.44
CA GLY A 7 -6.01 -4.73 1.72
C GLY A 7 -6.27 -3.66 2.77
N ASP A 8 -6.72 -4.07 3.95
CA ASP A 8 -7.16 -3.15 4.99
C ASP A 8 -6.06 -2.23 5.54
N ASN A 9 -6.44 -1.21 6.29
CA ASN A 9 -5.46 -0.38 6.97
C ASN A 9 -4.60 -1.22 7.93
N ARG A 10 -3.32 -0.86 8.08
CA ARG A 10 -2.35 -1.60 8.91
C ARG A 10 -2.11 -3.06 8.49
N SER A 11 -2.36 -3.42 7.23
CA SER A 11 -2.00 -4.73 6.66
C SER A 11 -0.57 -4.81 6.09
N TYR A 12 0.30 -3.88 6.49
CA TYR A 12 1.70 -3.81 6.08
C TYR A 12 1.95 -3.51 4.59
N LYS A 13 0.96 -3.07 3.82
CA LYS A 13 1.13 -2.74 2.38
C LYS A 13 2.29 -1.77 2.14
N THR A 14 2.26 -0.61 2.79
CA THR A 14 3.32 0.40 2.76
C THR A 14 4.67 -0.18 3.18
N ALA A 15 4.70 -1.02 4.23
CA ALA A 15 5.93 -1.65 4.73
C ALA A 15 6.57 -2.60 3.70
N PHE A 16 5.74 -3.36 2.98
CA PHE A 16 6.23 -4.23 1.91
C PHE A 16 6.59 -3.44 0.66
N ASN A 17 5.94 -2.30 0.35
CA ASN A 17 6.43 -1.38 -0.68
C ASN A 17 7.81 -0.83 -0.32
N ALA A 18 8.02 -0.43 0.94
CA ALA A 18 9.32 0.01 1.43
C ALA A 18 10.40 -1.10 1.34
N TRP A 19 10.03 -2.37 1.55
CA TRP A 19 10.93 -3.51 1.34
C TRP A 19 11.38 -3.64 -0.11
N GLU A 20 10.46 -3.57 -1.05
CA GLU A 20 10.76 -3.67 -2.48
C GLU A 20 11.60 -2.49 -2.96
N ALA A 21 11.29 -1.27 -2.51
CA ALA A 21 12.13 -0.10 -2.77
C ALA A 21 13.51 -0.22 -2.14
N TYR A 22 13.63 -0.74 -0.92
CA TYR A 22 14.94 -0.96 -0.31
C TYR A 22 15.77 -1.96 -1.11
N LYS A 23 15.17 -3.06 -1.58
CA LYS A 23 15.84 -4.00 -2.49
C LYS A 23 16.23 -3.34 -3.82
N ALA A 24 15.41 -2.47 -4.38
CA ALA A 24 15.75 -1.70 -5.59
C ALA A 24 16.93 -0.75 -5.35
N TYR A 25 16.90 0.03 -4.27
CA TYR A 25 17.99 0.88 -3.84
C TYR A 25 19.30 0.10 -3.67
N ARG A 26 19.25 -1.06 -3.01
CA ARG A 26 20.41 -1.96 -2.85
C ARG A 26 20.94 -2.54 -4.16
N ARG A 27 20.13 -2.56 -5.23
CA ARG A 27 20.54 -2.93 -6.59
C ARG A 27 21.08 -1.74 -7.40
N GLY A 28 21.17 -0.54 -6.81
CA GLY A 28 21.64 0.67 -7.47
C GLY A 28 20.56 1.40 -8.28
N MET A 29 19.28 1.09 -8.07
CA MET A 29 18.18 1.79 -8.73
C MET A 29 17.84 3.09 -8.00
N THR A 30 17.48 4.13 -8.74
CA THR A 30 16.88 5.34 -8.16
C THR A 30 15.48 5.03 -7.66
N VAL A 31 15.17 5.37 -6.40
CA VAL A 31 13.85 5.17 -5.80
C VAL A 31 13.10 6.50 -5.78
N TYR A 32 11.93 6.55 -6.41
CA TYR A 32 11.00 7.66 -6.33
C TYR A 32 9.85 7.31 -5.38
N CYS A 33 9.44 8.23 -4.53
CA CYS A 33 8.30 8.05 -3.62
C CYS A 33 7.44 9.31 -3.56
N ASN A 34 6.12 9.15 -3.58
CA ASN A 34 5.15 10.25 -3.48
C ASN A 34 5.03 10.87 -2.07
N CYS A 35 6.03 10.70 -1.20
CA CYS A 35 6.01 11.27 0.14
C CYS A 35 6.56 12.70 0.16
N PRO A 36 6.00 13.59 1.01
CA PRO A 36 6.52 14.95 1.15
C PRO A 36 7.88 14.94 1.85
N LYS A 37 8.77 15.87 1.45
CA LYS A 37 10.12 16.05 2.04
C LYS A 37 10.12 16.24 3.56
N THR A 38 9.05 16.81 4.10
CA THR A 38 8.91 17.08 5.54
C THR A 38 8.40 15.88 6.34
N ARG A 39 7.86 14.86 5.67
CA ARG A 39 7.24 13.69 6.31
C ARG A 39 7.38 12.45 5.44
N CYS A 40 8.62 11.97 5.35
CA CYS A 40 8.99 10.87 4.47
C CYS A 40 8.41 9.54 4.94
N ILE A 41 7.86 8.76 4.01
CA ILE A 41 7.37 7.41 4.30
C ILE A 41 8.56 6.44 4.41
N LEU A 42 9.61 6.63 3.63
CA LEU A 42 10.77 5.75 3.58
C LEU A 42 11.91 6.28 4.48
N ASN A 43 12.60 5.37 5.17
CA ASN A 43 13.73 5.68 6.07
C ASN A 43 15.11 5.41 5.44
N PHE A 44 15.22 5.51 4.12
CA PHE A 44 16.46 5.35 3.37
C PHE A 44 16.47 6.34 2.19
N PRO A 45 17.62 6.59 1.55
CA PRO A 45 17.71 7.57 0.45
C PRO A 45 16.72 7.28 -0.68
N HIS A 46 15.97 8.32 -1.08
CA HIS A 46 15.00 8.29 -2.17
C HIS A 46 14.69 9.72 -2.63
N GLU A 47 14.08 9.83 -3.81
CA GLU A 47 13.62 11.08 -4.41
C GLU A 47 12.13 11.30 -4.13
N HIS A 48 11.79 12.54 -3.76
CA HIS A 48 10.43 12.95 -3.41
C HIS A 48 9.66 13.38 -4.65
N LEU A 49 9.14 12.42 -5.40
CA LEU A 49 8.45 12.68 -6.66
C LEU A 49 7.33 11.66 -6.88
N SER A 50 6.14 12.14 -7.23
CA SER A 50 5.00 11.30 -7.57
C SER A 50 4.92 11.10 -9.08
N PRO A 51 4.58 9.89 -9.57
CA PRO A 51 4.33 9.64 -11.00
C PRO A 51 3.19 10.47 -11.59
N PHE A 52 2.45 11.21 -10.75
CA PHE A 52 1.36 12.10 -11.15
C PHE A 52 1.72 13.59 -11.04
N ASP A 53 2.97 13.92 -10.71
CA ASP A 53 3.46 15.30 -10.72
C ASP A 53 3.79 15.70 -12.17
N VAL A 54 3.54 16.97 -12.50
CA VAL A 54 3.77 17.52 -13.86
C VAL A 54 5.22 17.32 -14.31
N ASP A 55 6.16 17.45 -13.38
CA ASP A 55 7.59 17.34 -13.66
C ASP A 55 8.09 15.88 -13.76
N PHE A 56 7.26 14.89 -13.40
CA PHE A 56 7.67 13.49 -13.44
C PHE A 56 7.93 13.02 -14.88
N GLY A 57 7.13 13.47 -15.83
CA GLY A 57 7.28 13.13 -17.24
C GLY A 57 8.57 13.66 -17.89
N GLN A 58 9.28 14.57 -17.23
CA GLN A 58 10.55 15.14 -17.69
C GLN A 58 11.78 14.39 -17.13
N ARG A 59 11.57 13.42 -16.23
CA ARG A 59 12.66 12.63 -15.66
C ARG A 59 13.08 11.51 -16.59
N GLU A 60 14.36 11.19 -16.57
CA GLU A 60 14.86 9.97 -17.21
C GLU A 60 14.41 8.75 -16.40
N LEU A 61 13.55 7.93 -17.01
CA LEU A 61 12.96 6.75 -16.39
C LEU A 61 13.74 5.50 -16.75
N TYR A 62 15.03 5.49 -16.42
CA TYR A 62 15.88 4.31 -16.60
C TYR A 62 16.26 3.73 -15.24
N ASN A 63 16.21 2.40 -15.13
CA ASN A 63 16.66 1.66 -13.95
C ASN A 63 16.15 2.24 -12.60
N CYS A 64 14.85 2.54 -12.53
CA CYS A 64 14.25 3.16 -11.35
C CYS A 64 13.10 2.33 -10.76
N CYS A 65 12.85 2.57 -9.47
CA CYS A 65 11.75 2.00 -8.71
C CYS A 65 10.84 3.14 -8.23
N ILE A 66 9.55 3.03 -8.47
CA ILE A 66 8.55 4.04 -8.09
C ILE A 66 7.66 3.44 -7.02
N ILE A 67 7.52 4.13 -5.90
CA ILE A 67 6.60 3.81 -4.82
C ILE A 67 5.49 4.85 -4.76
N THR A 68 4.25 4.38 -4.84
CA THR A 68 3.07 5.21 -4.65
C THR A 68 2.25 4.67 -3.49
N ASP A 69 2.31 5.35 -2.35
CA ASP A 69 1.47 5.06 -1.18
C ASP A 69 0.12 5.78 -1.31
N GLN A 70 -0.96 5.10 -0.91
CA GLN A 70 -2.34 5.62 -0.98
C GLN A 70 -2.69 6.18 -2.36
N THR A 71 -2.59 5.33 -3.38
CA THR A 71 -2.76 5.70 -4.79
C THR A 71 -4.10 6.41 -5.07
N GLU A 72 -5.16 6.06 -4.34
CA GLU A 72 -6.45 6.75 -4.43
C GLU A 72 -6.35 8.23 -4.04
N SER A 73 -5.59 8.52 -2.98
CA SER A 73 -5.35 9.87 -2.47
C SER A 73 -4.32 10.62 -3.32
N ALA A 74 -3.43 9.91 -4.02
CA ALA A 74 -2.43 10.49 -4.91
C ALA A 74 -3.01 11.04 -6.23
N GLY A 75 -4.31 10.86 -6.48
CA GLY A 75 -5.02 11.48 -7.61
C GLY A 75 -5.69 10.52 -8.59
N LEU A 76 -5.79 9.23 -8.24
CA LEU A 76 -6.40 8.19 -9.08
C LEU A 76 -7.67 7.56 -8.46
N ASP A 77 -8.32 8.25 -7.54
CA ASP A 77 -9.69 7.90 -7.13
C ASP A 77 -10.65 8.16 -8.29
N SER A 78 -11.34 7.12 -8.74
CA SER A 78 -12.25 7.10 -9.90
C SER A 78 -13.42 8.08 -9.79
N ARG A 79 -13.70 8.60 -8.60
CA ARG A 79 -14.78 9.58 -8.36
C ARG A 79 -14.33 11.01 -8.58
N THR A 80 -13.02 11.26 -8.57
CA THR A 80 -12.43 12.61 -8.59
C THR A 80 -11.34 12.76 -9.64
N SER A 81 -10.89 11.68 -10.27
CA SER A 81 -9.92 11.73 -11.35
C SER A 81 -10.51 12.38 -12.59
N SER A 82 -9.75 13.27 -13.22
CA SER A 82 -10.08 13.76 -14.56
C SER A 82 -9.68 12.72 -15.60
N ALA A 83 -10.46 12.61 -16.67
CA ALA A 83 -10.18 11.66 -17.76
C ALA A 83 -8.79 11.86 -18.39
N ALA A 84 -8.30 13.12 -18.43
CA ALA A 84 -6.96 13.44 -18.91
C ALA A 84 -5.86 12.82 -18.02
N ARG A 85 -5.95 13.01 -16.70
CA ARG A 85 -4.98 12.48 -15.73
C ARG A 85 -4.94 10.96 -15.72
N THR A 86 -6.10 10.30 -15.82
CA THR A 86 -6.17 8.84 -15.95
C THR A 86 -5.48 8.37 -17.23
N ARG A 87 -5.71 9.04 -18.36
CA ARG A 87 -5.09 8.69 -19.65
C ARG A 87 -3.57 8.85 -19.62
N GLU A 88 -3.08 9.93 -19.03
CA GLU A 88 -1.65 10.18 -18.83
C GLU A 88 -1.01 9.13 -17.92
N ALA A 89 -1.64 8.81 -16.79
CA ALA A 89 -1.18 7.75 -15.90
C ALA A 89 -1.11 6.39 -16.62
N GLY A 90 -2.08 6.09 -17.48
CA GLY A 90 -2.09 4.89 -18.31
C GLY A 90 -0.98 4.86 -19.37
N TYR A 91 -0.75 5.98 -20.04
CA TYR A 91 0.35 6.13 -21.00
C TYR A 91 1.71 5.95 -20.30
N PHE A 92 1.87 6.63 -19.17
CA PHE A 92 3.06 6.54 -18.32
C PHE A 92 3.32 5.10 -17.86
N ALA A 93 2.29 4.41 -17.36
CA ALA A 93 2.35 2.99 -17.01
C ALA A 93 2.87 2.13 -18.16
N GLY A 94 2.37 2.38 -19.38
CA GLY A 94 2.84 1.70 -20.59
C GLY A 94 4.32 1.94 -20.90
N GLN A 95 4.80 3.17 -20.74
CA GLN A 95 6.22 3.52 -20.97
C GLN A 95 7.14 2.98 -19.88
N ALA A 96 6.73 3.08 -18.61
CA ALA A 96 7.46 2.54 -17.46
C ALA A 96 7.73 1.03 -17.62
N LYS A 97 6.77 0.27 -18.16
CA LYS A 97 6.96 -1.16 -18.46
C LYS A 97 8.05 -1.41 -19.50
N LYS A 98 8.14 -0.59 -20.54
CA LYS A 98 9.17 -0.73 -21.60
C LYS A 98 10.57 -0.39 -21.10
N ALA A 99 10.68 0.56 -20.18
CA ALA A 99 11.95 1.05 -19.67
C ALA A 99 12.51 0.26 -18.46
N GLY A 100 11.92 -0.89 -18.12
CA GLY A 100 12.38 -1.72 -17.01
C GLY A 100 12.11 -1.12 -15.62
N VAL A 101 11.17 -0.17 -15.51
CA VAL A 101 10.80 0.47 -14.24
C VAL A 101 10.01 -0.49 -13.37
N GLU A 102 10.35 -0.57 -12.09
CA GLU A 102 9.54 -1.28 -11.08
C GLU A 102 8.60 -0.29 -10.40
N TRP A 103 7.30 -0.36 -10.70
CA TRP A 103 6.32 0.52 -10.06
C TRP A 103 5.46 -0.27 -9.07
N TRP A 104 5.63 0.03 -7.80
CA TRP A 104 4.85 -0.52 -6.70
C TRP A 104 3.88 0.52 -6.18
N TYR A 105 2.60 0.21 -6.17
CA TYR A 105 1.58 1.12 -5.69
C TYR A 105 0.59 0.40 -4.79
N ASP A 106 0.16 1.06 -3.73
CA ASP A 106 -0.84 0.50 -2.82
C ASP A 106 -2.12 1.32 -2.73
N SER A 107 -3.17 0.67 -2.22
CA SER A 107 -4.45 1.33 -1.98
C SER A 107 -5.20 0.67 -0.84
N LEU A 108 -5.86 1.49 -0.02
CA LEU A 108 -6.83 1.00 0.98
C LEU A 108 -8.16 0.65 0.31
N ARG A 109 -8.50 1.36 -0.77
CA ARG A 109 -9.80 1.31 -1.44
C ARG A 109 -9.61 0.87 -2.89
N HIS A 110 -9.13 -0.36 -3.09
CA HIS A 110 -8.86 -0.92 -4.43
C HIS A 110 -9.99 -0.69 -5.45
N LYS A 111 -11.26 -0.83 -5.05
CA LYS A 111 -12.42 -0.62 -5.93
C LYS A 111 -12.62 0.84 -6.37
N ARG A 112 -12.03 1.80 -5.65
CA ARG A 112 -12.07 3.23 -5.98
C ARG A 112 -10.92 3.66 -6.86
N LEU A 113 -9.92 2.82 -7.11
CA LEU A 113 -8.93 3.15 -8.11
C LEU A 113 -9.57 3.10 -9.49
N ASP A 114 -9.18 4.06 -10.31
CA ASP A 114 -9.54 4.08 -11.73
C ASP A 114 -9.25 2.72 -12.40
N ILE A 115 -10.20 2.24 -13.19
CA ILE A 115 -10.13 0.91 -13.81
C ILE A 115 -8.93 0.77 -14.74
N THR A 116 -8.57 1.85 -15.43
CA THR A 116 -7.44 1.89 -16.34
C THR A 116 -6.15 1.63 -15.58
N VAL A 117 -5.96 2.27 -14.43
CA VAL A 117 -4.81 2.07 -13.55
C VAL A 117 -4.78 0.64 -12.98
N ARG A 118 -5.95 0.10 -12.59
CA ARG A 118 -6.05 -1.28 -12.09
C ARG A 118 -5.62 -2.29 -13.15
N GLN A 119 -6.04 -2.11 -14.40
CA GLN A 119 -5.74 -3.01 -15.51
C GLN A 119 -4.25 -3.02 -15.93
N PHE A 120 -3.51 -1.96 -15.60
CA PHE A 120 -2.09 -1.88 -15.90
C PHE A 120 -1.20 -2.66 -14.95
N SER A 121 -1.71 -3.21 -13.84
CA SER A 121 -0.91 -4.10 -12.99
C SER A 121 -0.59 -5.44 -13.65
N ASP A 122 0.66 -5.85 -13.56
CA ASP A 122 1.10 -7.19 -13.94
C ASP A 122 0.86 -8.17 -12.77
N TRP A 123 1.00 -7.68 -11.55
CA TRP A 123 0.84 -8.47 -10.33
C TRP A 123 -0.12 -7.81 -9.35
N TYR A 124 -1.07 -8.59 -8.84
CA TYR A 124 -1.97 -8.19 -7.77
C TYR A 124 -1.59 -8.90 -6.48
N ILE A 125 -1.41 -8.13 -5.42
CA ILE A 125 -0.94 -8.61 -4.12
C ILE A 125 -1.94 -8.19 -3.04
N HIS A 126 -2.66 -9.15 -2.51
CA HIS A 126 -3.64 -8.96 -1.43
C HIS A 126 -2.99 -9.18 -0.08
N HIS A 127 -3.06 -8.15 0.78
CA HIS A 127 -2.54 -8.17 2.14
C HIS A 127 -3.66 -8.45 3.15
N ILE A 128 -3.53 -9.56 3.87
CA ILE A 128 -4.42 -9.93 4.96
C ILE A 128 -3.63 -9.87 6.27
N ARG A 129 -4.08 -9.01 7.19
CA ARG A 129 -3.58 -8.98 8.57
C ARG A 129 -4.15 -10.16 9.35
N TYR A 130 -3.32 -10.84 10.14
CA TYR A 130 -3.78 -11.91 11.03
C TYR A 130 -3.20 -11.77 12.46
N PRO A 131 -4.04 -11.74 13.51
CA PRO A 131 -5.51 -11.73 13.45
C PRO A 131 -6.04 -10.47 12.74
N PRO A 132 -7.20 -10.55 12.06
CA PRO A 132 -7.85 -9.37 11.49
C PRO A 132 -8.15 -8.37 12.61
N LEU A 133 -8.21 -7.09 12.27
CA LEU A 133 -8.49 -6.01 13.22
C LEU A 133 -9.78 -6.31 14.01
N LEU A 134 -9.65 -6.68 15.27
CA LEU A 134 -10.72 -6.47 16.25
C LEU A 134 -10.96 -4.96 16.35
N LYS A 135 -12.21 -4.52 16.23
CA LYS A 135 -12.57 -3.08 16.25
C LYS A 135 -12.07 -2.38 17.53
N VAL A 136 -11.97 -3.11 18.63
CA VAL A 136 -11.39 -2.68 19.91
C VAL A 136 -10.76 -3.88 20.58
N TRP A 137 -9.63 -3.70 21.28
CA TRP A 137 -9.12 -4.70 22.23
C TRP A 137 -8.98 -4.02 23.59
N TYR A 138 -9.62 -4.60 24.59
CA TYR A 138 -9.52 -4.21 25.98
C TYR A 138 -8.68 -5.28 26.68
N ASP A 139 -7.75 -4.86 27.54
CA ASP A 139 -7.13 -5.82 28.44
C ASP A 139 -8.15 -6.35 29.47
N LYS A 140 -7.71 -7.28 30.30
CA LYS A 140 -8.51 -7.84 31.41
C LYS A 140 -9.00 -6.77 32.40
N ASP A 141 -8.40 -5.60 32.40
CA ASP A 141 -8.69 -4.47 33.28
C ASP A 141 -9.56 -3.40 32.59
N GLY A 142 -10.05 -3.68 31.37
CA GLY A 142 -10.91 -2.76 30.60
C GLY A 142 -10.17 -1.56 30.00
N LYS A 143 -8.83 -1.55 30.02
CA LYS A 143 -8.03 -0.47 29.45
C LYS A 143 -7.92 -0.62 27.94
N TYR A 144 -8.11 0.48 27.24
CA TYR A 144 -7.83 0.58 25.81
C TYR A 144 -6.32 0.48 25.58
N HIS A 145 -5.91 -0.43 24.70
CA HIS A 145 -4.53 -0.48 24.21
C HIS A 145 -4.51 -0.34 22.70
N ASP A 146 -3.43 0.26 22.21
CA ASP A 146 -3.07 0.12 20.81
C ASP A 146 -3.00 -1.38 20.47
N TRP A 147 -3.65 -1.75 19.36
CA TRP A 147 -3.75 -3.14 18.92
C TRP A 147 -2.35 -3.79 18.90
N PRO A 148 -2.15 -5.01 19.45
CA PRO A 148 -0.86 -5.67 19.41
C PRO A 148 -0.20 -5.66 18.01
N PRO A 149 1.13 -5.59 17.91
CA PRO A 149 1.79 -5.68 16.61
C PRO A 149 1.32 -6.96 15.89
N ALA A 150 0.95 -6.85 14.61
CA ALA A 150 0.42 -7.97 13.87
C ALA A 150 1.38 -9.16 13.99
N GLN A 151 0.86 -10.30 14.43
CA GLN A 151 1.70 -11.48 14.61
C GLN A 151 2.02 -12.12 13.25
N TYR A 152 1.07 -12.02 12.31
CA TYR A 152 1.21 -12.55 10.97
C TYR A 152 0.60 -11.63 9.91
N VAL A 153 1.16 -11.69 8.71
CA VAL A 153 0.59 -11.11 7.49
C VAL A 153 0.55 -12.20 6.42
N LYS A 154 -0.62 -12.46 5.86
CA LYS A 154 -0.79 -13.34 4.70
C LYS A 154 -0.82 -12.50 3.43
N LEU A 155 -0.02 -12.87 2.44
CA LEU A 155 0.02 -12.26 1.12
C LEU A 155 -0.53 -13.23 0.09
N GLY A 156 -1.59 -12.85 -0.62
CA GLY A 156 -2.07 -13.54 -1.80
C GLY A 156 -1.51 -12.86 -3.04
N VAL A 157 -0.69 -13.54 -3.84
CA VAL A 157 -0.14 -12.98 -5.09
C VAL A 157 -0.72 -13.73 -6.28
N ILE A 158 -1.17 -12.96 -7.27
CA ILE A 158 -1.68 -13.46 -8.53
C ILE A 158 -1.13 -12.60 -9.67
N HIS A 159 -0.63 -13.25 -10.71
CA HIS A 159 -0.26 -12.58 -11.97
C HIS A 159 -1.54 -12.30 -12.76
N ARG A 160 -1.62 -11.16 -13.45
CA ARG A 160 -2.80 -10.78 -14.24
C ARG A 160 -3.23 -11.85 -15.23
N ASP A 161 -2.25 -12.49 -15.87
CA ASP A 161 -2.51 -13.48 -16.92
C ASP A 161 -2.67 -14.90 -16.34
N SER A 162 -2.70 -15.05 -15.01
CA SER A 162 -2.93 -16.34 -14.35
C SER A 162 -4.43 -16.65 -14.29
N THR A 163 -4.80 -17.84 -14.75
CA THR A 163 -6.15 -18.41 -14.56
C THR A 163 -6.29 -19.19 -13.25
N GLY A 164 -5.19 -19.31 -12.48
CA GLY A 164 -5.12 -20.09 -11.25
C GLY A 164 -5.54 -19.32 -10.00
N SER A 165 -5.66 -20.03 -8.88
CA SER A 165 -5.87 -19.41 -7.58
C SER A 165 -4.63 -18.63 -7.12
N PRO A 166 -4.80 -17.56 -6.32
CA PRO A 166 -3.68 -16.83 -5.75
C PRO A 166 -2.75 -17.75 -4.95
N LYS A 167 -1.45 -17.56 -5.12
CA LYS A 167 -0.45 -18.20 -4.24
C LYS A 167 -0.41 -17.44 -2.93
N TRP A 168 -0.31 -18.16 -1.81
CA TRP A 168 -0.35 -17.57 -0.47
C TRP A 168 0.97 -17.73 0.26
N TRP A 169 1.49 -16.64 0.81
CA TRP A 169 2.65 -16.62 1.69
C TRP A 169 2.26 -16.07 3.05
N THR A 170 2.86 -16.59 4.13
CA THR A 170 2.63 -16.09 5.48
C THR A 170 3.95 -15.57 6.06
N TYR A 171 3.94 -14.34 6.54
CA TYR A 171 5.07 -13.69 7.18
C TYR A 171 4.77 -13.49 8.67
N TYR A 172 5.77 -13.71 9.51
CA TYR A 172 5.66 -13.67 10.97
C TYR A 172 6.38 -12.46 11.57
N ARG A 173 5.98 -12.08 12.79
CA ARG A 173 6.38 -10.83 13.47
C ARG A 173 7.87 -10.44 13.40
N PRO A 174 8.85 -11.29 13.73
CA PRO A 174 10.28 -10.97 13.58
C PRO A 174 10.69 -10.43 12.20
N PHE A 175 10.08 -10.91 11.11
CA PHE A 175 10.32 -10.33 9.79
C PHE A 175 9.64 -8.96 9.65
N LEU A 176 8.42 -8.83 10.15
CA LEU A 176 7.66 -7.58 10.14
C LEU A 176 8.38 -6.47 10.92
N GLU A 177 9.07 -6.81 12.01
CA GLU A 177 9.91 -5.87 12.77
C GLU A 177 11.12 -5.37 11.97
N LYS A 178 11.68 -6.17 11.06
CA LYS A 178 12.70 -5.70 10.12
C LYS A 178 12.11 -4.70 9.13
N LEU A 179 10.88 -4.95 8.65
CA LEU A 179 10.20 -4.03 7.75
C LEU A 179 9.95 -2.66 8.41
N HIS A 180 9.62 -2.63 9.70
CA HIS A 180 9.41 -1.38 10.45
C HIS A 180 10.60 -0.43 10.41
N LYS A 181 11.82 -0.95 10.22
CA LYS A 181 13.03 -0.11 10.14
C LYS A 181 13.12 0.65 8.81
N LEU A 182 12.40 0.20 7.78
CA LEU A 182 12.50 0.74 6.42
C LEU A 182 11.51 1.85 6.13
N TYR A 183 10.51 2.06 6.99
CA TYR A 183 9.49 3.09 6.79
C TYR A 183 9.20 3.85 8.09
N ASN A 184 8.83 5.11 7.97
CA ASN A 184 8.50 5.96 9.09
C ASN A 184 7.09 5.65 9.61
N THR A 185 7.02 5.11 10.83
CA THR A 185 5.76 4.72 11.47
C THR A 185 4.93 5.92 11.92
N GLU A 186 5.52 7.11 12.07
CA GLU A 186 4.82 8.34 12.42
C GLU A 186 3.95 8.87 11.28
N VAL A 187 4.25 8.50 10.03
CA VAL A 187 3.51 8.90 8.83
C VAL A 187 2.27 8.05 8.61
N GLN A 188 2.21 6.87 9.25
CA GLN A 188 0.96 6.14 9.32
C GLN A 188 -0.08 7.03 9.98
N ILE A 189 -1.18 7.26 9.25
CA ILE A 189 -2.36 7.93 9.80
C ILE A 189 -2.78 7.11 11.02
N ARG A 190 -2.39 7.57 12.22
CA ARG A 190 -3.07 7.20 13.44
C ARG A 190 -4.52 7.61 13.21
N PRO A 191 -5.52 6.76 13.49
CA PRO A 191 -6.90 7.21 13.49
C PRO A 191 -7.00 8.31 14.55
N SER A 192 -6.74 9.54 14.15
CA SER A 192 -6.98 10.74 14.91
C SER A 192 -8.43 11.05 14.61
N ASN A 193 -9.28 10.79 15.58
CA ASN A 193 -10.63 11.34 15.67
C ASN A 193 -11.43 11.33 14.36
N GLN A 194 -11.42 10.23 13.60
CA GLN A 194 -12.62 9.93 12.83
C GLN A 194 -13.68 9.70 13.89
N ALA A 195 -14.56 10.69 14.07
CA ALA A 195 -15.71 10.62 14.95
C ALA A 195 -16.23 9.19 14.90
N GLU A 196 -16.26 8.53 16.06
CA GLU A 196 -16.81 7.19 16.17
C GLU A 196 -18.13 7.21 15.38
N PRO A 197 -18.30 6.41 14.31
CA PRO A 197 -19.64 6.20 13.83
C PRO A 197 -20.40 5.72 15.07
N ASN A 198 -21.46 6.43 15.41
CA ASN A 198 -22.33 6.12 16.53
C ASN A 198 -22.93 4.73 16.24
N ILE A 199 -22.18 3.67 16.58
CA ILE A 199 -22.59 2.29 16.43
C ILE A 199 -23.32 2.01 17.73
N PRO A 200 -24.65 1.83 17.71
CA PRO A 200 -25.35 1.37 18.89
C PRO A 200 -24.69 0.06 19.32
N LEU A 201 -24.29 -0.02 20.58
CA LEU A 201 -23.82 -1.23 21.23
C LEU A 201 -24.85 -2.35 20.96
N LEU A 202 -24.58 -3.19 19.96
CA LEU A 202 -25.24 -4.48 19.79
C LEU A 202 -24.68 -5.40 20.88
N HIS A 203 -25.17 -5.18 22.09
CA HIS A 203 -25.11 -6.16 23.15
C HIS A 203 -26.00 -7.35 22.78
N LYS A 204 -25.39 -8.54 22.85
CA LYS A 204 -26.02 -9.86 23.02
C LYS A 204 -26.90 -10.40 21.88
N ALA A 205 -26.47 -11.57 21.40
CA ALA A 205 -27.22 -12.73 20.88
C ALA A 205 -26.45 -13.23 19.64
N LEU A 206 -25.84 -14.42 19.59
CA LEU A 206 -26.23 -15.69 20.16
C LEU A 206 -24.98 -16.51 20.53
N ILE A 207 -24.97 -17.00 21.76
CA ILE A 207 -24.33 -18.27 22.10
C ILE A 207 -25.40 -19.34 21.86
N ALA A 208 -25.08 -20.28 20.96
CA ALA A 208 -25.54 -21.69 20.88
C ALA A 208 -27.04 -21.95 20.60
N PRO A 209 -27.46 -23.17 20.19
CA PRO A 209 -26.80 -24.48 20.33
C PRO A 209 -25.70 -24.79 19.31
#